data_AF-A0A936C444-F1
#
_entry.id   AF-A0A936C444-F1
#
_cell.length_a   1.000
_cell.length_b   1.000
_cell.length_c   1.000
_cell.angle_alpha   90.00
_cell.angle_beta   90.00
_cell.angle_gamma   90.00
#
_symmetry.space_group_name_H-M   'P 1'
#
loop_
_entity.id
_entity.type
_entity.pdbx_description
1 polymer ?
#
loop_
_entity_poly.entity_id
_entity_poly.type
_entity_poly.pdbx_seq_one_letter_code
_entity_poly.pdbx_strand_id
1 'polypeptide(L)'
;MMSRRLKFLGLVILGLVLWKVCGSGADALRGRETKYLLDRPWVDRLVENPKEIGHVMFLTSRQGSGATIHGSAYRFLVNGLRHQEKDGRLSLTFLQDNVTIRPRFRVFECPEAPKGLDLCLELDFRAKKVRLYSAKKWDRETQAPAMMGEAARWGAAAATTSMPSPAVTGSEGSADPTDSPDEGERLPSWFEGLAR
;
A
#
# COMPACT_ATOMS: atom_id res chain seq x y z
N MET A 1 6.94 9.96 -64.72
CA MET A 1 5.86 9.80 -63.72
C MET A 1 6.16 8.57 -62.88
N MET A 2 6.74 8.74 -61.68
CA MET A 2 7.04 7.62 -60.78
C MET A 2 6.75 8.06 -59.34
N SER A 3 6.06 7.19 -58.62
CA SER A 3 5.12 7.49 -57.55
C SER A 3 5.75 8.04 -56.27
N ARG A 4 5.41 9.28 -55.92
CA ARG A 4 5.72 9.91 -54.61
C ARG A 4 4.96 9.30 -53.41
N ARG A 5 4.06 8.34 -53.63
CA ARG A 5 3.21 7.74 -52.58
C ARG A 5 3.83 6.55 -51.83
N LEU A 6 4.98 6.02 -52.28
CA LEU A 6 5.59 4.83 -51.66
C LEU A 6 6.45 5.12 -50.42
N LYS A 7 6.87 6.38 -50.20
CA LYS A 7 7.76 6.73 -49.08
C LYS A 7 7.06 6.90 -47.73
N PHE A 8 5.75 7.17 -47.73
CA PHE A 8 4.98 7.33 -46.48
C PHE A 8 4.61 5.98 -45.84
N LEU A 9 4.48 4.91 -46.62
CA LEU A 9 4.12 3.59 -46.08
C LEU A 9 5.25 2.98 -45.24
N GLY A 10 6.51 3.21 -45.63
CA GLY A 10 7.68 2.67 -44.91
C GLY A 10 7.86 3.26 -43.50
N LEU A 11 7.54 4.54 -43.30
CA LEU A 11 7.66 5.20 -42.00
C LEU A 11 6.59 4.75 -41.00
N VAL A 12 5.37 4.48 -41.46
CA VAL A 12 4.29 3.98 -40.59
C VAL A 12 4.57 2.56 -40.11
N ILE A 13 5.10 1.70 -40.99
CA ILE A 13 5.48 0.32 -40.63
C ILE A 13 6.65 0.33 -39.63
N LEU A 14 7.66 1.18 -39.83
CA LEU A 14 8.78 1.29 -38.90
C LEU A 14 8.34 1.79 -37.53
N GLY A 15 7.42 2.77 -37.46
CA GLY A 15 6.84 3.26 -36.22
C GLY A 15 6.04 2.20 -35.45
N LEU A 16 5.27 1.36 -36.15
CA LEU A 16 4.51 0.27 -35.54
C LEU A 16 5.42 -0.86 -35.01
N VAL A 17 6.51 -1.17 -35.70
CA VAL A 17 7.50 -2.16 -35.24
C VAL A 17 8.25 -1.66 -34.00
N LEU A 18 8.65 -0.38 -33.97
CA LEU A 18 9.28 0.24 -32.80
C LEU A 18 8.33 0.31 -31.59
N TRP A 19 7.04 0.57 -31.80
CA TRP A 19 6.05 0.52 -30.71
C TRP A 19 5.96 -0.88 -30.10
N LYS A 20 5.91 -1.93 -30.94
CA LYS A 20 5.83 -3.32 -30.44
C LYS A 20 7.09 -3.76 -29.68
N VAL A 21 8.27 -3.28 -30.08
CA VAL A 21 9.55 -3.65 -29.44
C VAL A 21 9.79 -2.87 -28.14
N CYS A 22 9.31 -1.62 -28.02
CA CYS A 22 9.39 -0.87 -26.76
C CYS A 22 8.24 -1.12 -25.78
N GLY A 23 7.10 -1.67 -26.22
CA GLY A 23 5.92 -1.90 -25.38
C GLY A 23 5.95 -3.20 -24.56
N SER A 24 6.70 -4.22 -24.98
CA SER A 24 6.59 -5.57 -24.41
C SER A 24 7.48 -5.86 -23.18
N GLY A 25 8.35 -4.92 -22.80
CA GLY A 25 9.19 -5.06 -21.58
C GLY A 25 8.49 -4.66 -20.28
N ALA A 26 7.44 -3.84 -20.36
CA ALA A 26 6.73 -3.35 -19.18
C ALA A 26 5.87 -4.44 -18.51
N ASP A 27 5.29 -5.36 -19.28
CA ASP A 27 4.37 -6.37 -18.73
C ASP A 27 5.10 -7.52 -18.02
N ALA A 28 6.32 -7.87 -18.45
CA ALA A 28 7.16 -8.85 -17.75
C ALA A 28 7.77 -8.28 -16.44
N LEU A 29 7.99 -6.96 -16.38
CA LEU A 29 8.40 -6.29 -15.14
C LEU A 29 7.22 -6.12 -14.17
N ARG A 30 6.00 -5.83 -14.66
CA ARG A 30 4.79 -5.69 -13.84
C ARG A 30 4.51 -6.91 -12.97
N GLY A 31 4.57 -8.13 -13.52
CA GLY A 31 4.35 -9.35 -12.72
C GLY A 31 5.37 -9.54 -11.59
N ARG A 32 6.58 -8.99 -11.74
CA ARG A 32 7.63 -9.02 -10.70
C ARG A 32 7.43 -7.89 -9.68
N GLU A 33 6.97 -6.71 -10.12
CA GLU A 33 6.66 -5.56 -9.26
C GLU A 33 5.49 -5.87 -8.30
N THR A 34 4.42 -6.50 -8.78
CA THR A 34 3.27 -6.89 -7.94
C THR A 34 3.65 -7.90 -6.86
N LYS A 35 4.55 -8.85 -7.16
CA LYS A 35 4.98 -9.88 -6.20
C LYS A 35 5.63 -9.26 -4.97
N TYR A 36 6.41 -8.19 -5.16
CA TYR A 36 7.05 -7.50 -4.05
C TYR A 36 6.13 -6.51 -3.34
N LEU A 37 5.04 -6.05 -3.96
CA LEU A 37 4.11 -5.11 -3.32
C LEU A 37 3.36 -5.71 -2.13
N LEU A 38 2.93 -6.97 -2.27
CA LEU A 38 1.98 -7.61 -1.36
C LEU A 38 2.67 -8.39 -0.24
N ASP A 39 1.88 -8.65 0.80
CA ASP A 39 2.18 -9.52 1.95
C ASP A 39 3.46 -9.17 2.70
N ARG A 40 3.79 -7.87 2.75
CA ARG A 40 4.90 -7.33 3.54
C ARG A 40 4.59 -5.94 4.08
N PRO A 41 5.20 -5.55 5.20
CA PRO A 41 5.13 -4.19 5.69
C PRO A 41 6.02 -3.27 4.86
N TRP A 42 5.51 -2.07 4.60
CA TRP A 42 6.17 -0.95 3.96
C TRP A 42 6.26 0.19 4.95
N VAL A 43 7.46 0.73 5.20
CA VAL A 43 7.70 1.76 6.22
C VAL A 43 8.28 3.02 5.60
N ASP A 44 7.92 4.19 6.09
CA ASP A 44 8.54 5.46 5.68
C ASP A 44 10.00 5.58 6.19
N ARG A 45 10.25 5.08 7.41
CA ARG A 45 11.57 5.01 8.05
C ARG A 45 11.64 3.90 9.08
N LEU A 46 12.85 3.54 9.48
CA LEU A 46 13.06 2.73 10.68
C LEU A 46 13.00 3.65 11.89
N VAL A 47 12.07 3.34 12.79
CA VAL A 47 11.91 4.06 14.06
C VAL A 47 13.02 3.64 15.03
N GLU A 48 13.79 4.61 15.52
CA GLU A 48 14.90 4.38 16.46
C GLU A 48 14.43 4.45 17.92
N ASN A 49 13.37 5.23 18.19
CA ASN A 49 12.82 5.45 19.52
C ASN A 49 11.30 5.21 19.55
N PRO A 50 10.73 4.55 20.59
CA PRO A 50 9.29 4.29 20.68
C PRO A 50 8.39 5.53 20.61
N LYS A 51 8.92 6.73 20.86
CA LYS A 51 8.17 8.01 20.75
C LYS A 51 8.11 8.57 19.33
N GLU A 52 8.97 8.11 18.44
CA GLU A 52 8.99 8.60 17.06
C GLU A 52 7.74 8.17 16.32
N ILE A 53 7.27 9.05 15.43
CA ILE A 53 6.12 8.79 14.59
C ILE A 53 6.62 8.16 13.29
N GLY A 54 6.17 6.94 13.03
CA GLY A 54 6.38 6.23 11.77
C GLY A 54 5.08 6.04 11.03
N HIS A 55 5.22 5.65 9.77
CA HIS A 55 4.13 5.25 8.92
C HIS A 55 4.38 3.85 8.36
N VAL A 56 3.42 2.97 8.55
CA VAL A 56 3.46 1.60 8.07
C VAL A 56 2.28 1.36 7.15
N MET A 57 2.51 0.75 6.00
CA MET A 57 1.46 0.25 5.11
C MET A 57 1.63 -1.25 4.92
N PHE A 58 0.54 -1.98 4.97
CA PHE A 58 0.51 -3.41 4.73
C PHE A 58 -0.63 -3.75 3.77
N LEU A 59 -0.33 -4.43 2.67
CA LEU A 59 -1.30 -4.85 1.66
C LEU A 59 -1.27 -6.38 1.59
N THR A 60 -2.40 -7.04 1.74
CA THR A 60 -2.48 -8.51 1.64
C THR A 60 -2.94 -8.94 0.25
N SER A 61 -2.34 -10.00 -0.28
CA SER A 61 -2.83 -10.62 -1.54
C SER A 61 -4.21 -11.26 -1.35
N ARG A 62 -4.53 -11.69 -0.13
CA ARG A 62 -5.83 -12.25 0.22
C ARG A 62 -6.89 -11.16 0.24
N GLN A 63 -7.87 -11.27 -0.65
CA GLN A 63 -9.11 -10.45 -0.68
C GLN A 63 -8.91 -8.95 -0.99
N GLY A 64 -7.73 -8.52 -1.45
CA GLY A 64 -7.50 -7.12 -1.80
C GLY A 64 -7.71 -6.17 -0.62
N SER A 65 -7.31 -6.58 0.59
CA SER A 65 -7.41 -5.77 1.79
C SER A 65 -6.03 -5.30 2.27
N GLY A 66 -6.00 -4.32 3.15
CA GLY A 66 -4.78 -3.79 3.72
C GLY A 66 -5.07 -2.86 4.89
N ALA A 67 -4.01 -2.31 5.46
CA ALA A 67 -4.09 -1.29 6.49
C ALA A 67 -2.91 -0.33 6.40
N THR A 68 -3.13 0.91 6.86
CA THR A 68 -2.06 1.86 7.18
C THR A 68 -2.07 2.15 8.67
N ILE A 69 -0.89 2.29 9.25
CA ILE A 69 -0.68 2.68 10.64
C ILE A 69 0.16 3.96 10.64
N HIS A 70 -0.31 5.00 11.30
CA HIS A 70 0.42 6.24 11.50
C HIS A 70 0.53 6.49 13.00
N GLY A 71 1.75 6.53 13.55
CA GLY A 71 1.94 6.92 14.93
C GLY A 71 3.23 6.44 15.55
N SER A 72 3.26 6.50 16.87
CA SER A 72 4.34 6.02 17.73
C SER A 72 3.92 4.73 18.44
N ALA A 73 4.82 4.12 19.22
CA ALA A 73 4.51 2.95 20.02
C ALA A 73 3.42 3.22 21.09
N TYR A 74 3.23 4.47 21.50
CA TYR A 74 2.28 4.84 22.56
C TYR A 74 0.94 5.32 22.02
N ARG A 75 0.92 5.87 20.80
CA ARG A 75 -0.29 6.43 20.18
C ARG A 75 -0.21 6.26 18.68
N PHE A 76 -1.17 5.55 18.11
CA PHE A 76 -1.25 5.27 16.70
C PHE A 76 -2.70 5.32 16.20
N LEU A 77 -2.83 5.55 14.90
CA LEU A 77 -4.08 5.49 14.15
C LEU A 77 -3.96 4.34 13.15
N VAL A 78 -4.98 3.49 13.09
CA VAL A 78 -5.06 2.38 12.12
C VAL A 78 -6.21 2.67 11.17
N ASN A 79 -5.92 2.70 9.87
CA ASN A 79 -6.94 2.80 8.83
C ASN A 79 -6.97 1.52 8.02
N GLY A 80 -8.10 0.82 8.03
CA GLY A 80 -8.35 -0.30 7.13
C GLY A 80 -8.65 0.19 5.72
N LEU A 81 -8.13 -0.51 4.71
CA LEU A 81 -8.35 -0.17 3.31
C LEU A 81 -8.57 -1.41 2.45
N ARG A 82 -9.23 -1.21 1.31
CA ARG A 82 -9.22 -2.13 0.17
C ARG A 82 -8.21 -1.63 -0.86
N HIS A 83 -7.55 -2.55 -1.54
CA HIS A 83 -6.65 -2.23 -2.63
C HIS A 83 -6.97 -3.02 -3.90
N GLN A 84 -6.67 -2.41 -5.03
CA GLN A 84 -6.71 -3.04 -6.34
C GLN A 84 -5.59 -2.49 -7.20
N GLU A 85 -4.83 -3.38 -7.83
CA GLU A 85 -3.85 -3.02 -8.83
C GLU A 85 -4.49 -3.04 -10.22
N LYS A 86 -4.30 -1.96 -11.00
CA LYS A 86 -4.69 -1.92 -12.41
C LYS A 86 -3.80 -0.95 -13.19
N ASP A 87 -3.21 -1.42 -14.29
CA ASP A 87 -2.47 -0.60 -15.26
C ASP A 87 -1.34 0.25 -14.63
N GLY A 88 -0.61 -0.30 -13.64
CA GLY A 88 0.46 0.42 -12.92
C GLY A 88 -0.06 1.49 -11.95
N ARG A 89 -1.34 1.42 -11.58
CA ARG A 89 -1.94 2.22 -10.53
C ARG A 89 -2.41 1.31 -9.40
N LEU A 90 -2.28 1.83 -8.20
CA LEU A 90 -2.75 1.19 -6.98
C LEU A 90 -3.96 1.98 -6.50
N SER A 91 -5.16 1.41 -6.63
CA SER A 91 -6.37 1.98 -6.05
C SER A 91 -6.40 1.62 -4.57
N LEU A 92 -6.45 2.60 -3.68
CA LEU A 92 -6.55 2.43 -2.23
C LEU A 92 -7.84 3.08 -1.76
N THR A 93 -8.79 2.27 -1.31
CA THR A 93 -10.10 2.71 -0.80
C THR A 93 -10.12 2.54 0.71
N PHE A 94 -10.10 3.65 1.44
CA PHE A 94 -10.13 3.66 2.90
C PHE A 94 -11.54 3.39 3.39
N LEU A 95 -11.68 2.45 4.33
CA LEU A 95 -12.99 1.94 4.73
C LEU A 95 -13.75 2.89 5.66
N GLN A 96 -13.03 3.71 6.42
CA GLN A 96 -13.62 4.58 7.43
C GLN A 96 -14.31 5.80 6.83
N ASP A 97 -13.72 6.39 5.79
CA ASP A 97 -14.18 7.61 5.12
C ASP A 97 -14.68 7.34 3.69
N ASN A 98 -14.58 6.10 3.20
CA ASN A 98 -14.91 5.69 1.83
C ASN A 98 -14.14 6.47 0.75
N VAL A 99 -12.98 7.06 1.11
CA VAL A 99 -12.15 7.82 0.18
C VAL A 99 -11.30 6.88 -0.65
N THR A 100 -11.27 7.08 -1.97
CA THR A 100 -10.43 6.30 -2.89
C THR A 100 -9.35 7.15 -3.52
N ILE A 101 -8.08 6.78 -3.33
CA ILE A 101 -6.92 7.38 -3.98
C ILE A 101 -6.30 6.39 -4.98
N ARG A 102 -5.76 6.90 -6.09
CA ARG A 102 -5.23 6.06 -7.19
C ARG A 102 -3.81 6.46 -7.63
N PRO A 103 -2.80 6.40 -6.74
CA PRO A 103 -1.43 6.69 -7.10
C PRO A 103 -0.93 5.79 -8.22
N ARG A 104 -0.03 6.32 -9.06
CA ARG A 104 0.90 5.46 -9.79
C ARG A 104 1.86 4.87 -8.77
N PHE A 105 2.25 3.62 -8.94
CA PHE A 105 3.20 3.01 -8.03
C PHE A 105 4.34 2.33 -8.80
N ARG A 106 5.47 2.17 -8.12
CA ARG A 106 6.61 1.40 -8.62
C ARG A 106 7.31 0.72 -7.46
N VAL A 107 7.60 -0.57 -7.59
CA VAL A 107 8.42 -1.32 -6.64
C VAL A 107 9.75 -1.65 -7.29
N PHE A 108 10.87 -1.35 -6.63
CA PHE A 108 12.20 -1.62 -7.15
C PHE A 108 13.20 -1.90 -6.03
N GLU A 109 14.28 -2.60 -6.36
CA GLU A 109 15.41 -2.76 -5.45
C GLU A 109 16.20 -1.45 -5.41
N CYS A 110 16.47 -0.96 -4.21
CA CYS A 110 17.14 0.33 -4.03
C CYS A 110 18.34 0.18 -3.08
N PRO A 111 19.58 0.28 -3.58
CA PRO A 111 20.78 0.18 -2.76
C PRO A 111 20.94 1.35 -1.77
N GLU A 112 20.26 2.47 -2.00
CA GLU A 112 20.24 3.65 -1.15
C GLU A 112 19.29 3.54 0.06
N ALA A 113 18.56 2.43 0.20
CA ALA A 113 17.66 2.23 1.33
C ALA A 113 18.40 2.21 2.68
N PRO A 114 17.71 2.54 3.79
CA PRO A 114 18.24 2.37 5.13
C PRO A 114 18.76 0.94 5.37
N LYS A 115 19.77 0.78 6.23
CA LYS A 115 20.38 -0.52 6.52
C LYS A 115 19.34 -1.57 6.90
N GLY A 116 19.36 -2.70 6.20
CA GLY A 116 18.46 -3.82 6.43
C GLY A 116 17.16 -3.77 5.61
N LEU A 117 16.95 -2.70 4.83
CA LEU A 117 15.92 -2.56 3.81
C LEU A 117 16.57 -2.63 2.42
N ASP A 118 15.89 -3.23 1.46
CA ASP A 118 16.42 -3.48 0.11
C ASP A 118 15.37 -3.27 -0.99
N LEU A 119 14.15 -2.91 -0.62
CA LEU A 119 13.04 -2.60 -1.53
C LEU A 119 12.53 -1.19 -1.27
N CYS A 120 12.23 -0.49 -2.36
CA CYS A 120 11.56 0.80 -2.37
C CYS A 120 10.21 0.67 -3.06
N LEU A 121 9.19 1.26 -2.45
CA LEU A 121 7.89 1.52 -3.04
C LEU A 121 7.73 3.02 -3.21
N GLU A 122 7.62 3.47 -4.47
CA GLU A 122 7.29 4.84 -4.80
C GLU A 122 5.81 4.94 -5.13
N LEU A 123 5.09 5.86 -4.47
CA LEU A 123 3.70 6.20 -4.72
C LEU A 123 3.62 7.64 -5.23
N ASP A 124 3.12 7.83 -6.44
CA ASP A 124 3.01 9.12 -7.11
C ASP A 124 1.53 9.54 -7.20
N PHE A 125 1.18 10.56 -6.42
CA PHE A 125 -0.15 11.15 -6.30
C PHE A 125 -0.33 12.39 -7.20
N ARG A 126 0.48 12.55 -8.26
CA ARG A 126 0.57 13.73 -9.15
C ARG A 126 1.10 14.99 -8.48
N ALA A 127 0.51 15.41 -7.37
CA ALA A 127 0.95 16.57 -6.59
C ALA A 127 2.18 16.26 -5.74
N LYS A 128 2.38 14.98 -5.41
CA LYS A 128 3.39 14.55 -4.45
C LYS A 128 3.81 13.11 -4.68
N LYS A 129 5.09 12.84 -4.40
CA LYS A 129 5.64 11.49 -4.33
C LYS A 129 5.91 11.10 -2.88
N VAL A 130 5.57 9.87 -2.53
CA VAL A 130 5.86 9.25 -1.23
C VAL A 130 6.72 8.02 -1.49
N ARG A 131 7.78 7.84 -0.70
CA ARG A 131 8.64 6.66 -0.77
C ARG A 131 8.54 5.90 0.53
N LEU A 132 8.26 4.61 0.41
CA LEU A 132 8.26 3.65 1.52
C LEU A 132 9.33 2.58 1.21
N TYR A 133 9.76 1.89 2.25
CA TYR A 133 10.83 0.92 2.23
C TYR A 133 10.38 -0.40 2.81
N SER A 134 10.94 -1.50 2.33
CA SER A 134 10.70 -2.84 2.87
C SER A 134 11.97 -3.69 2.77
N ALA A 135 11.94 -4.85 3.41
CA ALA A 135 13.01 -5.83 3.31
C ALA A 135 12.49 -7.10 2.61
N LYS A 136 13.25 -7.70 1.70
CA LYS A 136 12.89 -8.99 1.05
C LYS A 136 12.63 -10.08 2.08
N LYS A 137 13.35 -10.05 3.22
CA LYS A 137 13.17 -11.01 4.32
C LYS A 137 11.84 -10.85 5.08
N TRP A 138 11.13 -9.73 4.94
CA TRP A 138 9.85 -9.45 5.62
C TRP A 138 8.63 -10.06 4.91
N ASP A 139 8.85 -10.94 3.95
CA ASP A 139 7.79 -11.65 3.26
C ASP A 139 6.99 -12.53 4.24
N ARG A 140 5.69 -12.24 4.38
CA ARG A 140 4.80 -12.96 5.28
C ARG A 140 4.72 -14.44 4.94
N GLU A 141 4.81 -14.85 3.68
CA GLU A 141 4.77 -16.27 3.33
C GLU A 141 5.94 -17.02 3.99
N THR A 142 7.07 -16.34 4.15
CA THR A 142 8.27 -16.90 4.78
C THR A 142 8.23 -16.77 6.31
N GLN A 143 7.60 -15.74 6.87
CA GLN A 143 7.60 -15.46 8.33
C GLN A 143 6.33 -15.88 9.09
N ALA A 144 5.20 -16.07 8.41
CA ALA A 144 3.93 -16.43 9.04
C ALA A 144 3.99 -17.67 9.95
N PRO A 145 4.76 -18.73 9.64
CA PRO A 145 4.87 -19.88 10.53
C PRO A 145 5.44 -19.50 11.90
N ALA A 146 6.41 -18.58 11.95
CA ALA A 146 7.05 -18.14 13.19
C ALA A 146 6.12 -17.24 14.02
N MET A 147 5.48 -16.24 13.40
CA MET A 147 4.59 -15.31 14.11
C MET A 147 3.30 -15.97 14.60
N MET A 148 2.72 -16.91 13.84
CA MET A 148 1.52 -17.62 14.29
C MET A 148 1.81 -18.54 15.49
N GLY A 149 3.00 -19.16 15.52
CA GLY A 149 3.45 -19.94 16.67
C GLY A 149 3.56 -19.09 17.95
N GLU A 150 4.03 -17.85 17.82
CA GLU A 150 4.18 -16.93 18.95
C GLU A 150 2.84 -16.33 19.38
N ALA A 151 2.00 -15.88 18.44
CA ALA A 151 0.66 -15.36 18.72
C ALA A 151 -0.24 -16.42 19.39
N ALA A 152 -0.13 -17.70 19.00
CA ALA A 152 -0.83 -18.79 19.67
C ALA A 152 -0.37 -18.97 21.12
N ARG A 153 0.92 -18.77 21.41
CA ARG A 153 1.45 -18.80 22.79
C ARG A 153 0.92 -17.63 23.63
N TRP A 154 0.86 -16.42 23.06
CA TRP A 154 0.28 -15.26 23.74
C TRP A 154 -1.23 -15.41 23.97
N GLY A 155 -1.97 -15.94 22.98
CA GLY A 155 -3.39 -16.22 23.12
C GLY A 155 -3.69 -17.27 24.21
N ALA A 156 -2.88 -18.34 24.30
CA ALA A 156 -2.99 -19.34 25.36
C ALA A 156 -2.65 -18.78 26.75
N ALA A 157 -1.64 -17.91 26.85
CA ALA A 157 -1.28 -17.24 28.10
C ALA A 157 -2.37 -16.27 28.58
N ALA A 158 -2.96 -15.50 27.65
CA ALA A 158 -4.06 -14.58 27.95
C ALA A 158 -5.34 -15.32 28.37
N ALA A 159 -5.65 -16.47 27.75
CA ALA A 159 -6.80 -17.30 28.13
C ALA A 159 -6.68 -17.88 29.57
N THR A 160 -5.46 -17.98 30.10
CA THR A 160 -5.23 -18.44 31.48
C THR A 160 -5.40 -17.31 32.50
N THR A 161 -5.41 -16.05 32.06
CA THR A 161 -5.58 -14.85 32.90
C THR A 161 -6.98 -14.27 32.69
N SER A 162 -8.03 -15.06 32.91
CA SER A 162 -9.39 -14.55 32.88
C SER A 162 -9.64 -13.69 34.14
N MET A 163 -9.70 -12.37 33.97
CA MET A 163 -10.23 -11.49 35.03
C MET A 163 -11.76 -11.64 35.13
N PRO A 164 -12.34 -11.54 36.34
CA PRO A 164 -13.79 -11.60 36.54
C PRO A 164 -14.49 -10.44 35.83
N SER A 165 -15.51 -10.78 35.04
CA SER A 165 -16.33 -9.85 34.26
C SER A 165 -17.15 -8.93 35.18
N PRO A 166 -17.02 -7.60 35.12
CA PRO A 166 -17.93 -6.70 35.82
C PRO A 166 -19.28 -6.67 35.10
N ALA A 167 -20.37 -6.80 35.86
CA ALA A 167 -21.73 -6.68 35.34
C ALA A 167 -21.98 -5.27 34.80
N VAL A 168 -22.28 -5.15 33.50
CA VAL A 168 -22.62 -3.88 32.85
C VAL A 168 -24.15 -3.76 32.74
N THR A 169 -24.71 -2.73 33.39
CA THR A 169 -26.12 -2.29 33.28
C THR A 169 -26.23 -1.23 32.18
N GLY A 170 -27.21 -1.40 31.29
CA GLY A 170 -27.33 -0.69 30.01
C GLY A 170 -27.86 0.74 30.05
N SER A 171 -27.56 1.49 28.99
CA SER A 171 -28.21 2.75 28.62
C SER A 171 -28.23 2.86 27.09
N GLU A 172 -29.43 2.83 26.51
CA GLU A 172 -29.72 3.02 25.09
C GLU A 172 -29.82 4.52 24.77
N GLY A 173 -29.06 4.97 23.76
CA GLY A 173 -29.15 6.32 23.19
C GLY A 173 -29.09 6.23 21.68
N SER A 174 -30.25 6.42 21.03
CA SER A 174 -30.44 6.38 19.58
C SER A 174 -29.99 7.71 18.95
N ALA A 175 -29.15 7.66 17.92
CA ALA A 175 -28.78 8.82 17.12
C ALA A 175 -28.90 8.52 15.62
N ASP A 176 -29.62 9.41 14.94
CA ASP A 176 -30.04 9.43 13.55
C ASP A 176 -28.94 10.05 12.65
N PRO A 177 -28.50 9.42 11.54
CA PRO A 177 -27.50 10.01 10.66
C PRO A 177 -28.15 10.70 9.46
N THR A 178 -28.06 12.04 9.44
CA THR A 178 -28.42 12.85 8.28
C THR A 178 -27.25 12.98 7.30
N ASP A 179 -27.59 12.79 6.04
CA ASP A 179 -26.78 12.76 4.82
C ASP A 179 -26.07 14.11 4.53
N SER A 180 -24.84 14.08 3.98
CA SER A 180 -24.18 15.27 3.44
C SER A 180 -23.20 14.96 2.31
N PRO A 181 -23.04 15.90 1.36
CA PRO A 181 -22.74 15.58 -0.04
C PRO A 181 -21.26 15.71 -0.42
N ASP A 182 -20.88 14.86 -1.38
CA ASP A 182 -19.83 14.96 -2.41
C ASP A 182 -18.79 16.11 -2.27
N GLU A 183 -17.77 15.90 -1.43
CA GLU A 183 -16.56 16.73 -1.38
C GLU A 183 -15.51 16.18 -2.36
N GLY A 184 -15.07 17.03 -3.28
CA GLY A 184 -14.00 16.73 -4.24
C GLY A 184 -12.72 16.27 -3.56
N GLU A 185 -11.97 15.40 -4.27
CA GLU A 185 -10.74 14.66 -3.90
C GLU A 185 -9.79 15.36 -2.92
N ARG A 186 -10.20 15.52 -1.66
CA ARG A 186 -9.35 16.00 -0.57
C ARG A 186 -8.58 14.80 -0.07
N LEU A 187 -7.25 14.87 -0.11
CA LEU A 187 -6.43 13.82 0.49
C LEU A 187 -6.77 13.74 1.99
N PRO A 188 -6.88 12.53 2.56
CA PRO A 188 -7.15 12.37 3.98
C PRO A 188 -6.15 13.19 4.81
N SER A 189 -6.58 13.85 5.89
CA SER A 189 -5.71 14.73 6.69
C SER A 189 -4.45 14.04 7.22
N TRP A 190 -4.52 12.74 7.50
CA TRP A 190 -3.38 11.94 7.94
C TRP A 190 -2.32 11.74 6.84
N PHE A 191 -2.66 11.96 5.57
CA PHE A 191 -1.76 11.90 4.41
C PHE A 191 -0.83 13.13 4.32
N GLU A 192 -1.24 14.26 4.89
CA GLU A 192 -0.40 15.47 4.93
C GLU A 192 0.86 15.25 5.77
N GLY A 193 0.81 14.36 6.76
CA GLY A 193 1.95 14.03 7.62
C GLY A 193 3.05 13.19 6.93
N LEU A 194 2.72 12.46 5.86
CA LEU A 194 3.70 11.69 5.06
C LEU A 194 4.61 12.60 4.20
N ALA A 195 4.50 13.92 4.34
CA ALA A 195 5.07 14.91 3.41
C ALA A 195 6.26 15.71 3.90
N ARG A 196 6.66 15.50 5.15
CA ARG A 196 7.73 16.26 5.78
C ARG A 196 8.99 15.44 5.90
#